data_AF-A0AAD8YGH4-F1
#
_entry.id   AF-A0AAD8YGH4-F1
#
_cell.length_a   1.000
_cell.length_b   1.000
_cell.length_c   1.000
_cell.angle_alpha   90.00
_cell.angle_beta   90.00
_cell.angle_gamma   90.00
#
_symmetry.space_group_name_H-M   'P 1'
#
loop_
_entity.id
_entity.type
_entity.pdbx_description
1 polymer ?
#
loop_
_entity_poly.entity_id
_entity_poly.type
_entity_poly.pdbx_seq_one_letter_code
_entity_poly.pdbx_strand_id
1 'polypeptide(L)'
;MQNMETNSIDKPPALSLDQVFVKKAVNTHESKQRIRLTPLSSTACKIHGIDPSVLIERDHASFGESDLDPEIQSMRYEAYTFTRNKLYQLASEERSKLAAKANTSRDSLSVSGHCSVSIVSSNSGREATLIENERKRLEKMANRQKKELLRLLAFESKSQEIMTKMKNRTEEQEKKEAKLRAERRRRDLEAAEQARQREIRKRVEEEQEHALARHLTEQKIEKDRAIQLEKSRREREMKKKALMEEKRRIKKREEHLKYLKKSQAEQRRATEEKIARREQKDLELNDKLELKRLVNAQSAEEKRKDLRRRIENNLAARRRNEALKRSELLRRQAKQEQIQKVKDKQRASLLQKQKERSEAAERKRKQQLELTRENERAAKLAAEAKIEQEEAHLEEIAMQRNREQMIIKAERELQLQMKKDNLERLKRKQEFKHKETLKKVQENEERTNELKRQKEELLHIRRTNAHNAKIEKDRLLSVLEQSKSGCSIQKLLKQVSLKDDIN
;
A
#
# COMPACT_ATOMS: atom_id res chain seq x y z
N MET A 1 16.16 73.99 39.43
CA MET A 1 16.13 72.63 40.00
C MET A 1 15.21 71.78 39.14
N GLN A 2 15.76 71.07 38.16
CA GLN A 2 15.05 70.07 37.37
C GLN A 2 15.80 68.76 37.56
N ASN A 3 15.18 67.85 38.31
CA ASN A 3 15.67 66.48 38.49
C ASN A 3 15.48 65.74 37.16
N MET A 4 16.57 65.58 36.42
CA MET A 4 16.67 64.59 35.35
C MET A 4 16.82 63.22 35.99
N GLU A 5 15.70 62.54 36.18
CA GLU A 5 15.69 61.11 36.50
C GLU A 5 16.39 60.35 35.37
N THR A 6 17.56 59.83 35.68
CA THR A 6 18.29 58.89 34.85
C THR A 6 17.52 57.57 34.86
N ASN A 7 16.64 57.39 33.86
CA ASN A 7 16.09 56.08 33.51
C ASN A 7 17.24 55.14 33.11
N SER A 8 17.85 54.50 34.10
CA SER A 8 18.76 53.39 33.95
C SER A 8 17.95 52.20 33.47
N ILE A 9 17.76 52.10 32.16
CA ILE A 9 17.21 50.91 31.51
C ILE A 9 18.14 49.76 31.88
N ASP A 10 17.65 48.83 32.72
CA ASP A 10 18.34 47.61 33.14
C ASP A 10 18.79 46.81 31.92
N LYS A 11 20.02 47.07 31.46
CA LYS A 11 20.63 46.31 30.38
C LYS A 11 20.96 44.93 30.93
N PRO A 12 20.49 43.84 30.31
CA PRO A 12 20.78 42.50 30.79
C PRO A 12 22.29 42.28 30.90
N PRO A 13 22.75 41.53 31.92
CA PRO A 13 24.17 41.28 32.15
C PRO A 13 24.79 40.60 30.94
N ALA A 14 26.03 40.98 30.61
CA ALA A 14 26.76 40.38 29.51
C ALA A 14 27.20 38.95 29.89
N LEU A 15 26.67 37.96 29.19
CA LEU A 15 26.95 36.54 29.46
C LEU A 15 28.15 36.05 28.65
N SER A 16 28.95 35.18 29.24
CA SER A 16 29.97 34.42 28.51
C SER A 16 29.31 33.33 27.66
N LEU A 17 30.05 32.85 26.65
CA LEU A 17 29.58 31.75 25.78
C LEU A 17 29.16 30.52 26.62
N ASP A 18 29.95 30.18 27.63
CA ASP A 18 29.76 29.02 28.49
C ASP A 18 28.50 29.18 29.36
N GLN A 19 28.26 30.39 29.88
CA GLN A 19 27.03 30.73 30.62
C GLN A 19 25.78 30.67 29.75
N VAL A 20 25.86 31.10 28.49
CA VAL A 20 24.73 31.01 27.55
C VAL A 20 24.43 29.56 27.21
N PHE A 21 25.46 28.72 27.05
CA PHE A 21 25.27 27.31 26.76
C PHE A 21 24.57 26.59 27.90
N VAL A 22 24.91 26.86 29.16
CA VAL A 22 24.26 26.22 30.32
C VAL A 22 22.87 26.81 30.62
N LYS A 23 22.51 27.96 30.06
CA LYS A 23 21.22 28.60 30.30
C LYS A 23 20.09 27.76 29.68
N LYS A 24 19.13 27.35 30.52
CA LYS A 24 17.86 26.74 30.10
C LYS A 24 16.83 27.81 29.74
N ALA A 25 16.13 27.62 28.64
CA ALA A 25 14.97 28.43 28.28
C ALA A 25 13.77 27.98 29.13
N VAL A 26 13.27 28.87 29.99
CA VAL A 26 12.10 28.59 30.83
C VAL A 26 10.81 28.71 30.02
N ASN A 27 10.82 29.48 28.92
CA ASN A 27 9.71 29.65 27.98
C ASN A 27 10.17 29.71 26.51
N THR A 28 9.31 29.31 25.56
CA THR A 28 9.55 29.40 24.10
C THR A 28 9.84 30.83 23.61
N HIS A 29 9.41 31.84 24.37
CA HIS A 29 9.71 33.24 24.09
C HIS A 29 11.12 33.69 24.56
N GLU A 30 11.70 33.06 25.58
CA GLU A 30 13.06 33.39 26.05
C GLU A 30 14.13 33.00 25.03
N SER A 31 13.92 31.95 24.23
CA SER A 31 14.85 31.56 23.18
C SER A 31 14.95 32.59 22.04
N LYS A 32 14.05 33.58 21.99
CA LYS A 32 14.06 34.69 21.01
C LYS A 32 14.59 36.00 21.60
N GLN A 33 14.96 36.04 22.89
CA GLN A 33 15.50 37.25 23.50
C GLN A 33 16.91 37.57 22.97
N ARG A 34 17.21 38.86 22.79
CA ARG A 34 18.54 39.32 22.39
C ARG A 34 19.53 39.09 23.53
N ILE A 35 20.30 38.02 23.44
CA ILE A 35 21.38 37.73 24.39
C ILE A 35 22.53 38.72 24.18
N ARG A 36 22.91 39.41 25.26
CA ARG A 36 24.12 40.22 25.29
C ARG A 36 25.31 39.34 25.67
N LEU A 37 26.22 39.11 24.72
CA LEU A 37 27.45 38.36 24.95
C LEU A 37 28.60 39.28 25.41
N THR A 38 29.58 38.71 26.11
CA THR A 38 30.89 39.36 26.30
C THR A 38 31.56 39.65 24.94
N PRO A 39 32.45 40.67 24.84
CA PRO A 39 33.04 41.06 23.56
C PRO A 39 33.75 39.92 22.82
N LEU A 40 34.56 39.12 23.54
CA LEU A 40 35.27 37.95 22.98
C LEU A 40 34.31 36.86 22.51
N SER A 41 33.26 36.57 23.30
CA SER A 41 32.25 35.59 22.89
C SER A 41 31.42 36.10 21.70
N SER A 42 31.10 37.40 21.66
CA SER A 42 30.37 38.03 20.56
C SER A 42 31.17 37.98 19.26
N THR A 43 32.48 38.25 19.31
CA THR A 43 33.34 38.17 18.12
C THR A 43 33.51 36.74 17.65
N ALA A 44 33.72 35.77 18.55
CA ALA A 44 33.78 34.35 18.19
C ALA A 44 32.51 33.87 17.45
N CYS A 45 31.32 34.22 17.97
CA CYS A 45 30.06 33.88 17.30
C CYS A 45 29.93 34.56 15.94
N LYS A 46 30.29 35.85 15.82
CA LYS A 46 30.22 36.60 14.55
C LYS A 46 31.16 36.04 13.47
N ILE A 47 32.37 35.62 13.83
CA ILE A 47 33.35 35.03 12.90
C ILE A 47 32.80 33.77 12.22
N HIS A 48 32.00 32.97 12.94
CA HIS A 48 31.36 31.78 12.39
C HIS A 48 29.90 31.97 11.97
N GLY A 49 29.34 33.18 12.11
CA GLY A 49 27.95 33.49 11.77
C GLY A 49 26.91 32.81 12.69
N ILE A 50 27.30 32.45 13.91
CA ILE A 50 26.46 31.75 14.89
C ILE A 50 25.58 32.78 15.60
N ASP A 51 24.28 32.50 15.70
CA ASP A 51 23.36 33.27 16.53
C ASP A 51 23.40 32.72 17.97
N PRO A 52 23.68 33.55 18.99
CA PRO A 52 23.71 33.10 20.38
C PRO A 52 22.39 32.49 20.88
N SER A 53 21.25 32.84 20.29
CA SER A 53 19.94 32.26 20.64
C SER A 53 19.88 30.74 20.48
N VAL A 54 20.58 30.21 19.47
CA VAL A 54 20.60 28.78 19.12
C VAL A 54 21.41 27.95 20.13
N LEU A 55 22.21 28.61 20.98
CA LEU A 55 23.06 27.93 21.97
C LEU A 55 22.34 27.68 23.30
N ILE A 56 21.16 28.27 23.51
CA ILE A 56 20.37 28.10 24.74
C ILE A 56 19.86 26.66 24.83
N GLU A 57 19.82 26.05 26.00
CA GLU A 57 19.19 24.73 26.16
C GLU A 57 17.65 24.86 26.10
N ARG A 58 16.99 23.99 25.35
CA ARG A 58 15.53 23.95 25.22
C ARG A 58 15.03 22.59 25.69
N ASP A 59 13.98 22.56 26.48
CA ASP A 59 13.41 21.32 26.97
C ASP A 59 12.74 20.51 25.85
N HIS A 60 12.73 19.18 25.99
CA HIS A 60 12.09 18.25 25.04
C HIS A 60 10.62 18.61 24.80
N ALA A 61 9.88 19.00 25.86
CA ALA A 61 8.49 19.43 25.78
C ALA A 61 8.28 20.62 24.83
N SER A 62 9.27 21.50 24.66
CA SER A 62 9.16 22.68 23.79
C SER A 62 9.16 22.36 22.29
N PHE A 63 9.42 21.10 21.91
CA PHE A 63 9.40 20.59 20.53
C PHE A 63 8.12 19.83 20.18
N GLY A 64 7.27 19.54 21.17
CA GLY A 64 5.97 18.90 20.96
C GLY A 64 4.92 19.97 20.70
N GLU A 65 4.29 19.94 19.53
CA GLU A 65 3.01 20.63 19.30
C GLU A 65 1.89 19.62 19.59
N SER A 66 0.68 20.09 19.90
CA SER A 66 -0.37 19.34 20.60
C SER A 66 -0.78 17.98 20.00
N ASP A 67 -0.43 17.70 18.74
CA ASP A 67 -0.79 16.45 18.03
C ASP A 67 0.41 15.77 17.32
N LEU A 68 1.66 16.09 17.69
CA LEU A 68 2.83 15.44 17.08
C LEU A 68 3.11 14.06 17.68
N ASP A 69 3.52 13.14 16.80
CA ASP A 69 4.07 11.84 17.19
C ASP A 69 5.29 12.05 18.12
N PRO A 70 5.34 11.40 19.30
CA PRO A 70 6.49 11.46 20.21
C PRO A 70 7.83 11.15 19.53
N GLU A 71 7.84 10.29 18.51
CA GLU A 71 9.05 9.95 17.75
C GLU A 71 9.57 11.16 16.96
N ILE A 72 8.67 11.93 16.33
CA ILE A 72 9.03 13.16 15.61
C ILE A 72 9.55 14.22 16.58
N GLN A 73 8.96 14.32 17.77
CA GLN A 73 9.43 15.21 18.82
C GLN A 73 10.87 14.86 19.26
N SER A 74 11.16 13.57 19.48
CA SER A 74 12.51 13.09 19.81
C SER A 74 13.50 13.44 18.69
N MET A 75 13.15 13.14 17.43
CA MET A 75 14.00 13.47 16.28
C MET A 75 14.34 14.97 16.21
N ARG A 76 13.36 15.84 16.42
CA ARG A 76 13.56 17.31 16.42
C ARG A 76 14.52 17.72 17.55
N TYR A 77 14.32 17.18 18.76
CA TYR A 77 15.15 17.47 19.91
C TYR A 77 16.59 16.95 19.76
N GLU A 78 16.78 15.74 19.25
CA GLU A 78 18.10 15.15 18.98
C GLU A 78 18.87 15.96 17.95
N ALA A 79 18.23 16.33 16.83
CA ALA A 79 18.87 17.17 15.83
C ALA A 79 19.21 18.57 16.37
N TYR A 80 18.34 19.14 17.21
CA TYR A 80 18.61 20.39 17.90
C TYR A 80 19.84 20.30 18.81
N THR A 81 19.88 19.32 19.71
CA THR A 81 20.98 19.13 20.67
C THR A 81 22.30 18.84 19.96
N PHE A 82 22.28 17.98 18.94
CA PHE A 82 23.45 17.71 18.10
C PHE A 82 23.98 18.99 17.43
N THR A 83 23.08 19.78 16.83
CA THR A 83 23.46 21.03 16.14
C THR A 83 23.98 22.07 17.13
N ARG A 84 23.30 22.24 18.27
CA ARG A 84 23.69 23.13 19.36
C ARG A 84 25.10 22.81 19.87
N ASN A 85 25.38 21.54 20.17
CA ASN A 85 26.69 21.11 20.65
C ASN A 85 27.80 21.38 19.63
N LYS A 86 27.53 21.09 18.35
CA LYS A 86 28.46 21.36 17.25
C LYS A 86 28.75 22.85 17.09
N LEU A 87 27.73 23.71 17.17
CA LEU A 87 27.90 25.16 17.07
C LEU A 87 28.64 25.73 18.27
N TYR A 88 28.35 25.22 19.47
CA TYR A 88 29.06 25.59 20.69
C TYR A 88 30.56 25.28 20.61
N GLN A 89 30.93 24.07 20.15
CA GLN A 89 32.33 23.69 19.97
C GLN A 89 33.06 24.65 19.03
N LEU A 90 32.47 24.95 17.86
CA LEU A 90 33.06 25.91 16.91
C LEU A 90 33.25 27.30 17.50
N ALA A 91 32.27 27.79 18.28
CA ALA A 91 32.36 29.09 18.94
C ALA A 91 33.39 29.09 20.09
N SER A 92 33.47 28.00 20.85
CA SER A 92 34.39 27.84 21.98
C SER A 92 35.85 27.78 21.52
N GLU A 93 36.13 27.02 20.47
CA GLU A 93 37.45 26.95 19.85
C GLU A 93 37.93 28.32 19.35
N GLU A 94 37.07 29.10 18.68
CA GLU A 94 37.45 30.46 18.24
C GLU A 94 37.62 31.43 19.40
N ARG A 95 36.78 31.35 20.43
CA ARG A 95 36.95 32.16 21.62
C ARG A 95 38.31 31.87 22.26
N SER A 96 38.71 30.61 22.34
CA SER A 96 40.03 30.21 22.86
C SER A 96 41.17 30.77 22.00
N LYS A 97 41.06 30.69 20.67
CA LYS A 97 42.04 31.31 19.74
C LYS A 97 42.13 32.83 19.91
N LEU A 98 41.00 33.52 20.09
CA LEU A 98 40.97 34.97 20.30
C LEU A 98 41.56 35.36 21.65
N ALA A 99 41.28 34.59 22.71
CA ALA A 99 41.88 34.81 24.02
C ALA A 99 43.40 34.63 23.98
N ALA A 100 43.89 33.58 23.32
CA ALA A 100 45.32 33.36 23.13
C ALA A 100 45.99 34.53 22.39
N LYS A 101 45.38 35.01 21.30
CA LYS A 101 45.87 36.19 20.56
C LYS A 101 45.93 37.44 21.44
N ALA A 102 44.88 37.72 22.21
CA ALA A 102 44.81 38.88 23.09
C ALA A 102 45.91 38.85 24.18
N ASN A 103 46.25 37.67 24.69
CA ASN A 103 47.32 37.50 25.67
C ASN A 103 48.70 37.70 25.02
N THR A 104 48.95 37.12 23.83
CA THR A 104 50.23 37.30 23.12
C THR A 104 50.51 38.75 22.70
N SER A 105 49.49 39.54 22.37
CA SER A 105 49.65 40.96 22.04
C SER A 105 49.91 41.84 23.25
N ARG A 106 49.56 41.38 24.46
CA ARG A 106 49.79 42.14 25.69
C ARG A 106 51.22 41.97 26.22
N ASP A 107 51.82 40.80 26.01
CA ASP A 107 53.21 40.53 26.40
C ASP A 107 54.27 41.08 25.43
N SER A 108 53.87 41.48 24.22
CA SER A 108 54.78 42.02 23.19
C SER A 108 54.87 43.55 23.14
N LEU A 109 54.26 44.27 24.10
CA LEU A 109 54.33 45.73 24.20
C LEU A 109 55.51 46.28 25.03
N SER A 110 56.50 45.45 25.40
CA SER A 110 57.66 45.89 26.18
C SER A 110 58.94 46.20 25.37
N VAL A 111 59.02 45.91 24.06
CA VAL A 111 60.23 46.19 23.27
C VAL A 111 59.88 46.52 21.80
N SER A 112 59.62 47.78 21.47
CA SER A 112 59.92 48.34 20.13
C SER A 112 59.66 49.85 20.12
N GLY A 113 60.57 50.58 20.77
CA GLY A 113 60.67 52.03 20.67
C GLY A 113 62.01 52.41 20.08
N HIS A 114 62.32 52.03 18.83
CA HIS A 114 63.39 52.65 18.06
C HIS A 114 63.34 52.25 16.58
N CYS A 115 62.96 53.18 15.72
CA CYS A 115 63.49 53.28 14.36
C CYS A 115 63.24 54.70 13.83
N SER A 116 63.94 55.66 14.43
CA SER A 116 64.23 56.94 13.78
C SER A 116 65.55 56.79 13.02
N VAL A 117 65.44 56.90 11.69
CA VAL A 117 66.40 57.45 10.74
C VAL A 117 67.85 57.63 11.22
N SER A 118 68.78 56.90 10.59
CA SER A 118 70.18 57.34 10.44
C SER A 118 70.64 57.06 9.01
N ILE A 119 70.46 58.10 8.18
CA ILE A 119 71.18 58.30 6.92
C ILE A 119 72.63 58.66 7.27
N VAL A 120 73.57 58.32 6.38
CA VAL A 120 75.02 58.59 6.41
C VAL A 120 75.86 57.44 6.98
N SER A 121 76.37 56.56 6.09
CA SER A 121 77.80 56.45 5.78
C SER A 121 78.08 55.23 4.88
N SER A 122 79.20 55.29 4.16
CA SER A 122 79.84 54.27 3.30
C SER A 122 79.42 54.20 1.81
N ASN A 123 80.23 54.87 0.98
CA ASN A 123 80.16 54.89 -0.48
C ASN A 123 81.17 53.93 -1.16
N SER A 124 81.72 52.94 -0.46
CA SER A 124 82.76 52.03 -0.99
C SER A 124 82.28 50.60 -1.33
N GLY A 125 80.97 50.34 -1.34
CA GLY A 125 80.39 49.01 -1.63
C GLY A 125 79.54 48.94 -2.90
N ARG A 126 79.70 49.85 -3.87
CA ARG A 126 78.77 49.99 -5.02
C ARG A 126 78.87 48.86 -6.06
N GLU A 127 79.96 48.11 -6.13
CA GLU A 127 80.06 46.92 -7.00
C GLU A 127 79.54 45.64 -6.33
N ALA A 128 79.82 45.46 -5.02
CA ALA A 128 79.31 44.32 -4.25
C ALA A 128 77.78 44.37 -4.09
N THR A 129 77.20 45.56 -3.92
CA THR A 129 75.74 45.74 -3.81
C THR A 129 75.00 45.54 -5.14
N LEU A 130 75.64 45.78 -6.29
CA LEU A 130 75.03 45.57 -7.61
C LEU A 130 74.95 44.07 -7.94
N ILE A 131 76.01 43.32 -7.66
CA ILE A 131 76.04 41.85 -7.79
C ILE A 131 75.07 41.18 -6.79
N GLU A 132 75.00 41.66 -5.54
CA GLU A 132 74.02 41.16 -4.56
C GLU A 132 72.58 41.51 -4.92
N ASN A 133 72.34 42.68 -5.49
CA ASN A 133 71.02 43.08 -5.97
C ASN A 133 70.60 42.25 -7.19
N GLU A 134 71.51 41.98 -8.13
CA GLU A 134 71.24 41.10 -9.26
C GLU A 134 70.99 39.65 -8.79
N ARG A 135 71.76 39.18 -7.80
CA ARG A 135 71.53 37.86 -7.16
C ARG A 135 70.17 37.78 -6.47
N LYS A 136 69.77 38.81 -5.70
CA LYS A 136 68.43 38.90 -5.10
C LYS A 136 67.33 38.99 -6.15
N ARG A 137 67.60 39.62 -7.30
CA ARG A 137 66.64 39.74 -8.42
C ARG A 137 66.46 38.39 -9.13
N LEU A 138 67.55 37.68 -9.41
CA LEU A 138 67.55 36.32 -9.95
C LEU A 138 66.91 35.32 -8.98
N GLU A 139 67.19 35.43 -7.68
CA GLU A 139 66.57 34.59 -6.66
C GLU A 139 65.06 34.86 -6.53
N LYS A 140 64.62 36.12 -6.64
CA LYS A 140 63.20 36.45 -6.73
C LYS A 140 62.56 35.91 -8.00
N MET A 141 63.27 35.93 -9.13
CA MET A 141 62.80 35.36 -10.40
C MET A 141 62.67 33.83 -10.30
N ALA A 142 63.70 33.15 -9.78
CA ALA A 142 63.70 31.71 -9.53
C ALA A 142 62.61 31.31 -8.53
N ASN A 143 62.38 32.10 -7.47
CA ASN A 143 61.29 31.85 -6.52
C ASN A 143 59.90 32.10 -7.13
N ARG A 144 59.75 33.03 -8.08
CA ARG A 144 58.51 33.20 -8.85
C ARG A 144 58.26 32.01 -9.76
N GLN A 145 59.27 31.59 -10.52
CA GLN A 145 59.21 30.42 -11.38
C GLN A 145 58.91 29.15 -10.57
N LYS A 146 59.56 28.95 -9.41
CA LYS A 146 59.29 27.82 -8.51
C LYS A 146 57.87 27.82 -7.97
N LYS A 147 57.32 28.99 -7.62
CA LYS A 147 55.91 29.11 -7.18
C LYS A 147 54.92 28.84 -8.32
N GLU A 148 55.24 29.26 -9.53
CA GLU A 148 54.43 28.98 -10.73
C GLU A 148 54.45 27.49 -11.08
N LEU A 149 55.61 26.84 -11.00
CA LEU A 149 55.78 25.40 -11.17
C LEU A 149 55.00 24.61 -10.12
N LEU A 150 55.08 25.00 -8.84
CA LEU A 150 54.30 24.39 -7.76
C LEU A 150 52.79 24.59 -7.95
N ARG A 151 52.37 25.74 -8.50
CA ARG A 151 50.96 26.02 -8.79
C ARG A 151 50.45 25.16 -9.95
N LEU A 152 51.25 24.97 -11.00
CA LEU A 152 50.94 24.07 -12.12
C LEU A 152 50.87 22.62 -11.64
N LEU A 153 51.82 22.18 -10.83
CA LEU A 153 51.85 20.82 -10.28
C LEU A 153 50.67 20.55 -9.33
N ALA A 154 50.28 21.54 -8.51
CA ALA A 154 49.08 21.46 -7.69
C ALA A 154 47.79 21.44 -8.53
N PHE A 155 47.76 22.17 -9.65
CA PHE A 155 46.62 22.14 -10.58
C PHE A 155 46.52 20.78 -11.28
N GLU A 156 47.63 20.24 -11.75
CA GLU A 156 47.70 18.93 -12.42
C GLU A 156 47.32 17.79 -11.45
N SER A 157 47.86 17.81 -10.23
CA SER A 157 47.48 16.86 -9.16
C SER A 157 45.99 16.94 -8.84
N LYS A 158 45.43 18.14 -8.71
CA LYS A 158 43.99 18.33 -8.46
C LYS A 158 43.13 17.91 -9.65
N SER A 159 43.59 18.14 -10.87
CA SER A 159 42.94 17.68 -12.10
C SER A 159 42.90 16.15 -12.19
N GLN A 160 44.02 15.49 -11.90
CA GLN A 160 44.10 14.03 -11.81
C GLN A 160 43.22 13.45 -10.70
N GLU A 161 43.16 14.10 -9.52
CA GLU A 161 42.23 13.71 -8.46
C GLU A 161 40.75 13.83 -8.88
N ILE A 162 40.41 14.87 -9.66
CA ILE A 162 39.04 15.04 -10.17
C ILE A 162 38.73 13.96 -11.21
N MET A 163 39.65 13.68 -12.13
CA MET A 163 39.47 12.63 -13.14
C MET A 163 39.33 11.24 -12.49
N THR A 164 40.16 10.92 -11.50
CA THR A 164 40.06 9.65 -10.75
C THR A 164 38.77 9.56 -9.93
N LYS A 165 38.33 10.64 -9.26
CA LYS A 165 37.04 10.68 -8.55
C LYS A 165 35.85 10.52 -9.50
N MET A 166 35.89 11.13 -10.69
CA MET A 166 34.85 10.97 -11.71
C MET A 166 34.81 9.53 -12.23
N LYS A 167 35.97 8.94 -12.56
CA LYS A 167 36.08 7.54 -13.00
C LYS A 167 35.59 6.55 -11.94
N ASN A 168 35.96 6.76 -10.67
CA ASN A 168 35.50 5.91 -9.58
C ASN A 168 33.98 6.01 -9.37
N ARG A 169 33.39 7.21 -9.49
CA ARG A 169 31.93 7.40 -9.41
C ARG A 169 31.18 6.71 -10.55
N THR A 170 31.70 6.80 -11.78
CA THR A 170 31.09 6.11 -12.92
C THR A 170 31.20 4.59 -12.77
N GLU A 171 32.35 4.07 -12.35
CA GLU A 171 32.53 2.63 -12.10
C GLU A 171 31.62 2.14 -10.95
N GLU A 172 31.42 2.94 -9.91
CA GLU A 172 30.54 2.58 -8.79
C GLU A 172 29.05 2.58 -9.22
N GLN A 173 28.64 3.53 -10.06
CA GLN A 173 27.30 3.56 -10.66
C GLN A 173 27.07 2.37 -11.60
N GLU A 174 28.02 2.07 -12.49
CA GLU A 174 27.95 0.89 -13.36
C GLU A 174 27.90 -0.42 -12.56
N LYS A 175 28.68 -0.55 -11.48
CA LYS A 175 28.61 -1.73 -10.58
C LYS A 175 27.25 -1.83 -9.89
N LYS A 176 26.64 -0.72 -9.47
CA LYS A 176 25.30 -0.72 -8.87
C LYS A 176 24.22 -1.10 -9.88
N GLU A 177 24.29 -0.56 -11.10
CA GLU A 177 23.36 -0.94 -12.19
C GLU A 177 23.53 -2.39 -12.63
N ALA A 178 24.76 -2.88 -12.72
CA ALA A 178 25.05 -4.29 -13.05
C ALA A 178 24.50 -5.24 -11.98
N LYS A 179 24.65 -4.90 -10.69
CA LYS A 179 24.06 -5.66 -9.58
C LYS A 179 22.53 -5.66 -9.65
N LEU A 180 21.90 -4.51 -9.90
CA LEU A 180 20.45 -4.42 -10.04
C LEU A 180 19.93 -5.21 -11.25
N ARG A 181 20.64 -5.18 -12.38
CA ARG A 181 20.31 -6.01 -13.57
C ARG A 181 20.47 -7.49 -13.29
N ALA A 182 21.52 -7.91 -12.59
CA ALA A 182 21.73 -9.30 -12.20
C ALA A 182 20.64 -9.79 -11.23
N GLU A 183 20.25 -8.97 -10.27
CA GLU A 183 19.18 -9.28 -9.32
C GLU A 183 17.82 -9.38 -10.02
N ARG A 184 17.49 -8.45 -10.94
CA ARG A 184 16.28 -8.55 -11.77
C ARG A 184 16.25 -9.86 -12.56
N ARG A 185 17.35 -10.20 -13.26
CA ARG A 185 17.46 -11.47 -14.00
C ARG A 185 17.27 -12.69 -13.10
N ARG A 186 17.78 -12.65 -11.86
CA ARG A 186 17.61 -13.75 -10.90
C ARG A 186 16.15 -13.90 -10.49
N ARG A 187 15.47 -12.79 -10.17
CA ARG A 187 14.03 -12.81 -9.85
C ARG A 187 13.18 -13.27 -11.03
N ASP A 188 13.52 -12.86 -12.24
CA ASP A 188 12.81 -13.29 -13.45
C ASP A 188 12.99 -14.81 -13.71
N LEU A 189 14.19 -15.35 -13.48
CA LEU A 189 14.45 -16.79 -13.53
C LEU A 189 13.70 -17.57 -12.44
N GLU A 190 13.75 -17.10 -11.18
CA GLU A 190 13.01 -17.70 -10.07
C GLU A 190 11.50 -17.67 -10.32
N ALA A 191 10.96 -16.58 -10.88
CA ALA A 191 9.55 -16.45 -11.25
C ALA A 191 9.18 -17.41 -12.41
N ALA A 192 10.06 -17.57 -13.41
CA ALA A 192 9.85 -18.51 -14.51
C ALA A 192 9.89 -19.97 -14.02
N GLU A 193 10.78 -20.31 -13.08
CA GLU A 193 10.82 -21.64 -12.45
C GLU A 193 9.58 -21.91 -11.59
N GLN A 194 9.14 -20.95 -10.79
CA GLN A 194 7.89 -21.07 -10.03
C GLN A 194 6.67 -21.20 -10.94
N ALA A 195 6.63 -20.48 -12.07
CA ALA A 195 5.56 -20.62 -13.06
C ALA A 195 5.55 -22.04 -13.67
N ARG A 196 6.72 -22.59 -14.03
CA ARG A 196 6.84 -23.98 -14.49
C ARG A 196 6.39 -24.99 -13.43
N GLN A 197 6.76 -24.79 -12.17
CA GLN A 197 6.34 -25.67 -11.07
C GLN A 197 4.82 -25.62 -10.84
N ARG A 198 4.21 -24.44 -10.96
CA ARG A 198 2.74 -24.29 -10.88
C ARG A 198 2.04 -24.97 -12.05
N GLU A 199 2.59 -24.86 -13.27
CA GLU A 199 2.04 -25.53 -14.45
C GLU A 199 2.13 -27.06 -14.32
N ILE A 200 3.24 -27.59 -13.80
CA ILE A 200 3.40 -29.03 -13.53
C ILE A 200 2.39 -29.50 -12.47
N ARG A 201 2.22 -28.76 -11.37
CA ARG A 201 1.24 -29.12 -10.33
C ARG A 201 -0.18 -29.10 -10.86
N LYS A 202 -0.53 -28.07 -11.65
CA LYS A 202 -1.84 -27.95 -12.27
C LYS A 202 -2.11 -29.08 -13.26
N ARG A 203 -1.13 -29.49 -14.07
CA ARG A 203 -1.25 -30.67 -14.94
C ARG A 203 -1.45 -31.96 -14.16
N VAL A 204 -0.75 -32.14 -13.04
CA VAL A 204 -0.92 -33.33 -12.18
C VAL A 204 -2.32 -33.37 -11.55
N GLU A 205 -2.83 -32.23 -11.07
CA GLU A 205 -4.20 -32.12 -10.55
C GLU A 205 -5.25 -32.39 -11.64
N GLU A 206 -5.09 -31.78 -12.82
CA GLU A 206 -5.98 -32.02 -13.98
C GLU A 206 -5.94 -33.49 -14.43
N GLU A 207 -4.78 -34.15 -14.44
CA GLU A 207 -4.65 -35.58 -14.73
C GLU A 207 -5.33 -36.46 -13.67
N GLN A 208 -5.23 -36.10 -12.38
CA GLN A 208 -5.93 -36.81 -11.29
C GLN A 208 -7.45 -36.65 -11.38
N GLU A 209 -7.95 -35.45 -11.69
CA GLU A 209 -9.37 -35.20 -11.91
C GLU A 209 -9.89 -35.94 -13.15
N HIS A 210 -9.13 -35.96 -14.24
CA HIS A 210 -9.47 -36.74 -15.44
C HIS A 210 -9.46 -38.26 -15.17
N ALA A 211 -8.54 -38.76 -14.34
CA ALA A 211 -8.50 -40.17 -13.96
C ALA A 211 -9.73 -40.56 -13.10
N LEU A 212 -10.11 -39.71 -12.13
CA LEU A 212 -11.30 -39.92 -11.32
C LEU A 212 -12.59 -39.83 -12.15
N ALA A 213 -12.66 -38.90 -13.10
CA ALA A 213 -13.78 -38.78 -14.03
C ALA A 213 -13.91 -40.01 -14.93
N ARG A 214 -12.79 -40.52 -15.47
CA ARG A 214 -12.77 -41.77 -16.27
C ARG A 214 -13.28 -42.95 -15.46
N HIS A 215 -12.77 -43.12 -14.24
CA HIS A 215 -13.21 -44.20 -13.35
C HIS A 215 -14.72 -44.12 -13.02
N LEU A 216 -15.25 -42.92 -12.78
CA LEU A 216 -16.69 -42.72 -12.57
C LEU A 216 -17.53 -43.00 -13.83
N THR A 217 -17.01 -42.68 -15.02
CA THR A 217 -17.68 -43.02 -16.29
C THR A 217 -17.65 -44.52 -16.57
N GLU A 218 -16.55 -45.21 -16.27
CA GLU A 218 -16.44 -46.66 -16.41
C GLU A 218 -17.42 -47.39 -15.47
N GLN A 219 -17.53 -46.96 -14.20
CA GLN A 219 -18.51 -47.50 -13.27
C GLN A 219 -19.96 -47.27 -13.71
N LYS A 220 -20.26 -46.16 -14.39
CA LYS A 220 -21.60 -45.90 -14.96
C LYS A 220 -21.87 -46.80 -16.16
N ILE A 221 -20.91 -46.95 -17.08
CA ILE A 221 -21.01 -47.85 -18.24
C ILE A 221 -21.18 -49.31 -17.80
N GLU A 222 -20.49 -49.74 -16.75
CA GLU A 222 -20.59 -51.09 -16.21
C GLU A 222 -21.96 -51.35 -15.55
N LYS A 223 -22.49 -50.39 -14.79
CA LYS A 223 -23.86 -50.44 -14.25
C LYS A 223 -24.92 -50.46 -15.36
N ASP A 224 -24.74 -49.66 -16.41
CA ASP A 224 -25.67 -49.62 -17.55
C ASP A 224 -25.63 -50.91 -18.38
N ARG A 225 -24.44 -51.51 -18.57
CA ARG A 225 -24.28 -52.84 -19.20
C ARG A 225 -24.96 -53.93 -18.37
N ALA A 226 -24.84 -53.91 -17.05
CA ALA A 226 -25.53 -54.86 -16.17
C ALA A 226 -27.06 -54.73 -16.24
N ILE A 227 -27.57 -53.49 -16.27
CA ILE A 227 -29.01 -53.22 -16.42
C ILE A 227 -29.54 -53.65 -17.79
N GLN A 228 -28.76 -53.46 -18.87
CA GLN A 228 -29.13 -53.94 -20.22
C GLN A 228 -29.13 -55.47 -20.32
N LEU A 229 -28.16 -56.14 -19.70
CA LEU A 229 -28.11 -57.61 -19.63
C LEU A 229 -29.31 -58.18 -18.86
N GLU A 230 -29.71 -57.53 -17.76
CA GLU A 230 -30.88 -57.95 -16.99
C GLU A 230 -32.19 -57.74 -17.77
N LYS A 231 -32.33 -56.60 -18.47
CA LYS A 231 -33.51 -56.31 -19.32
C LYS A 231 -33.62 -57.31 -20.48
N SER A 232 -32.51 -57.61 -21.17
CA SER A 232 -32.52 -58.58 -22.28
C SER A 232 -32.84 -60.01 -21.82
N ARG A 233 -32.41 -60.40 -20.61
CA ARG A 233 -32.78 -61.68 -20.00
C ARG A 233 -34.29 -61.75 -19.67
N ARG A 234 -34.86 -60.68 -19.09
CA ARG A 234 -36.30 -60.57 -18.82
C ARG A 234 -37.14 -60.57 -20.11
N GLU A 235 -36.68 -59.90 -21.17
CA GLU A 235 -37.35 -59.92 -22.48
C GLU A 235 -37.32 -61.31 -23.15
N ARG A 236 -36.20 -62.04 -23.05
CA ARG A 236 -36.10 -63.43 -23.55
C ARG A 236 -37.02 -64.38 -22.78
N GLU A 237 -37.18 -64.18 -21.47
CA GLU A 237 -38.11 -64.96 -20.64
C GLU A 237 -39.58 -64.64 -20.97
N MET A 238 -39.92 -63.38 -21.23
CA MET A 238 -41.26 -62.97 -21.67
C MET A 238 -41.61 -63.49 -23.06
N LYS A 239 -40.66 -63.47 -24.01
CA LYS A 239 -40.83 -64.05 -25.35
C LYS A 239 -41.04 -65.57 -25.31
N LYS A 240 -40.33 -66.29 -24.43
CA LYS A 240 -40.55 -67.75 -24.23
C LYS A 240 -41.92 -68.06 -23.63
N LYS A 241 -42.42 -67.23 -22.70
CA LYS A 241 -43.76 -67.39 -22.12
C LYS A 241 -44.87 -67.11 -23.15
N ALA A 242 -44.71 -66.08 -23.98
CA ALA A 242 -45.67 -65.76 -25.06
C ALA A 242 -45.76 -66.88 -26.11
N LEU A 243 -44.62 -67.45 -26.54
CA LEU A 243 -44.58 -68.59 -27.48
C LEU A 243 -45.25 -69.87 -26.93
N MET A 244 -45.14 -70.11 -25.62
CA MET A 244 -45.78 -71.26 -24.95
C MET A 244 -47.30 -71.08 -24.81
N GLU A 245 -47.76 -69.85 -24.65
CA GLU A 245 -49.18 -69.52 -24.58
C GLU A 245 -49.85 -69.54 -25.95
N GLU A 246 -49.14 -69.13 -27.01
CA GLU A 246 -49.58 -69.22 -28.41
C GLU A 246 -49.73 -70.68 -28.87
N LYS A 247 -48.76 -71.56 -28.55
CA LYS A 247 -48.85 -73.00 -28.83
C LYS A 247 -50.02 -73.69 -28.09
N ARG A 248 -50.43 -73.19 -26.91
CA ARG A 248 -51.60 -73.69 -26.17
C ARG A 248 -52.93 -73.24 -26.79
N ARG A 249 -52.97 -72.09 -27.48
CA ARG A 249 -54.16 -71.61 -28.21
C ARG A 249 -54.38 -72.39 -29.52
N ILE A 250 -53.30 -72.81 -30.19
CA ILE A 250 -53.36 -73.60 -31.43
C ILE A 250 -53.90 -75.02 -31.17
N LYS A 251 -53.40 -75.72 -30.14
CA LYS A 251 -53.90 -77.08 -29.77
C LYS A 251 -55.41 -77.12 -29.45
N LYS A 252 -55.92 -76.09 -28.77
CA LYS A 252 -57.36 -76.00 -28.44
C LYS A 252 -58.26 -75.76 -29.66
N ARG A 253 -57.74 -75.15 -30.74
CA ARG A 253 -58.49 -74.96 -32.01
C ARG A 253 -58.52 -76.23 -32.85
N GLU A 254 -57.46 -77.04 -32.82
CA GLU A 254 -57.38 -78.32 -33.54
C GLU A 254 -58.26 -79.42 -32.93
N GLU A 255 -58.40 -79.44 -31.59
CA GLU A 255 -59.28 -80.38 -30.88
C GLU A 255 -60.77 -80.09 -31.14
N HIS A 256 -61.16 -78.81 -31.26
CA HIS A 256 -62.54 -78.40 -31.56
C HIS A 256 -62.97 -78.72 -33.01
N LEU A 257 -62.03 -78.63 -33.98
CA LEU A 257 -62.28 -78.98 -35.38
C LEU A 257 -62.43 -80.51 -35.61
N LYS A 258 -61.73 -81.33 -34.82
CA LYS A 258 -61.86 -82.80 -34.86
C LYS A 258 -63.14 -83.31 -34.20
N TYR A 259 -63.63 -82.60 -33.18
CA TYR A 259 -64.90 -82.91 -32.51
C TYR A 259 -66.12 -82.57 -33.40
N LEU A 260 -66.08 -81.45 -34.14
CA LEU A 260 -67.17 -81.03 -35.05
C LEU A 260 -67.37 -81.97 -36.26
N LYS A 261 -66.29 -82.55 -36.81
CA LYS A 261 -66.33 -83.47 -37.96
C LYS A 261 -66.93 -84.85 -37.64
N LYS A 262 -66.83 -85.33 -36.39
CA LYS A 262 -67.43 -86.61 -35.97
C LYS A 262 -68.95 -86.50 -35.75
N SER A 263 -69.42 -85.38 -35.19
CA SER A 263 -70.84 -85.16 -34.87
C SER A 263 -71.75 -84.97 -36.10
N GLN A 264 -71.23 -84.56 -37.27
CA GLN A 264 -72.02 -84.36 -38.49
C GLN A 264 -72.17 -85.62 -39.37
N ALA A 265 -71.31 -86.64 -39.19
CA ALA A 265 -71.37 -87.89 -39.96
C ALA A 265 -72.44 -88.87 -39.40
N GLU A 266 -72.71 -88.83 -38.09
CA GLU A 266 -73.72 -89.66 -37.42
C GLU A 266 -75.16 -89.17 -37.65
N GLN A 267 -75.36 -87.87 -37.92
CA GLN A 267 -76.70 -87.30 -38.15
C GLN A 267 -77.26 -87.55 -39.56
N ARG A 268 -76.43 -87.85 -40.57
CA ARG A 268 -76.87 -88.11 -41.96
C ARG A 268 -77.35 -89.55 -42.19
N ARG A 269 -76.83 -90.54 -41.44
CA ARG A 269 -77.27 -91.95 -41.52
C ARG A 269 -78.62 -92.22 -40.86
N ALA A 270 -78.99 -91.44 -39.84
CA ALA A 270 -80.22 -91.65 -39.08
C ALA A 270 -81.48 -90.99 -39.69
N THR A 271 -81.31 -90.13 -40.71
CA THR A 271 -82.41 -89.41 -41.40
C THR A 271 -82.93 -90.12 -42.64
N GLU A 272 -82.13 -90.97 -43.29
CA GLU A 272 -82.52 -91.70 -44.51
C GLU A 272 -83.41 -92.94 -44.22
N GLU A 273 -83.24 -93.60 -43.06
CA GLU A 273 -84.06 -94.78 -42.67
C GLU A 273 -85.46 -94.45 -42.13
N LYS A 274 -85.74 -93.18 -41.77
CA LYS A 274 -87.02 -92.76 -41.16
C LYS A 274 -88.06 -92.21 -42.16
N ILE A 275 -87.67 -92.01 -43.41
CA ILE A 275 -88.55 -91.44 -44.46
C ILE A 275 -89.31 -92.56 -45.21
N ALA A 276 -88.76 -93.77 -45.34
CA ALA A 276 -89.37 -94.88 -46.09
C ALA A 276 -90.51 -95.65 -45.36
N ARG A 277 -90.76 -95.39 -44.06
CA ARG A 277 -91.75 -96.15 -43.24
C ARG A 277 -93.00 -95.35 -42.86
N ARG A 278 -93.18 -94.14 -43.38
CA ARG A 278 -94.32 -93.25 -43.07
C ARG A 278 -95.31 -93.03 -44.22
N GLU A 279 -95.15 -93.69 -45.36
CA GLU A 279 -96.02 -93.52 -46.54
C GLU A 279 -97.14 -94.58 -46.68
N GLN A 280 -97.31 -95.52 -45.73
CA GLN A 280 -98.25 -96.65 -45.91
C GLN A 280 -99.36 -96.81 -44.86
N LYS A 281 -99.55 -95.90 -43.89
CA LYS A 281 -100.51 -96.15 -42.78
C LYS A 281 -101.42 -95.02 -42.31
N ASP A 282 -101.57 -93.93 -43.06
CA ASP A 282 -102.47 -92.84 -42.66
C ASP A 282 -103.44 -92.42 -43.80
N LEU A 283 -104.20 -93.37 -44.38
CA LEU A 283 -105.23 -93.08 -45.40
C LEU A 283 -106.62 -93.71 -45.19
N GLU A 284 -106.90 -94.44 -44.12
CA GLU A 284 -108.25 -95.00 -43.93
C GLU A 284 -108.58 -95.16 -42.45
N LEU A 285 -109.04 -94.09 -41.78
CA LEU A 285 -109.90 -94.16 -40.56
C LEU A 285 -110.19 -92.77 -39.97
N ASN A 286 -110.73 -91.84 -40.78
CA ASN A 286 -111.22 -90.58 -40.20
C ASN A 286 -112.58 -90.07 -40.66
N ASP A 287 -113.40 -90.87 -41.36
CA ASP A 287 -114.77 -90.45 -41.76
C ASP A 287 -115.91 -91.37 -41.27
N LYS A 288 -115.67 -92.31 -40.34
CA LYS A 288 -116.75 -93.08 -39.67
C LYS A 288 -116.96 -92.74 -38.19
N LEU A 289 -116.49 -91.57 -37.76
CA LEU A 289 -116.51 -91.12 -36.37
C LEU A 289 -117.60 -90.06 -36.06
N GLU A 290 -118.69 -90.06 -36.82
CA GLU A 290 -119.82 -89.14 -36.55
C GLU A 290 -120.96 -89.75 -35.72
N LEU A 291 -121.01 -91.06 -35.50
CA LEU A 291 -122.02 -91.69 -34.62
C LEU A 291 -121.57 -91.99 -33.17
N LYS A 292 -120.30 -91.74 -32.80
CA LYS A 292 -119.79 -91.94 -31.41
C LYS A 292 -119.75 -90.66 -30.57
N ARG A 293 -120.43 -89.60 -31.01
CA ARG A 293 -120.45 -88.28 -30.34
C ARG A 293 -121.45 -88.15 -29.17
N LEU A 294 -122.29 -89.15 -28.90
CA LEU A 294 -123.21 -89.15 -27.74
C LEU A 294 -122.73 -89.95 -26.52
N VAL A 295 -121.74 -90.85 -26.67
CA VAL A 295 -121.21 -91.68 -25.56
C VAL A 295 -119.97 -91.05 -24.89
N ASN A 296 -119.31 -90.09 -25.55
CA ASN A 296 -118.07 -89.47 -25.06
C ASN A 296 -118.28 -88.30 -24.07
N ALA A 297 -119.51 -87.87 -23.82
CA ALA A 297 -119.80 -86.78 -22.88
C ALA A 297 -119.57 -87.19 -21.41
N GLN A 298 -119.79 -88.46 -21.06
CA GLN A 298 -119.63 -88.97 -19.69
C GLN A 298 -118.18 -89.32 -19.33
N SER A 299 -117.30 -89.63 -20.30
CA SER A 299 -115.86 -89.91 -20.06
C SER A 299 -114.97 -88.65 -20.04
N ALA A 300 -115.53 -87.48 -20.39
CA ALA A 300 -114.82 -86.20 -20.38
C ALA A 300 -114.72 -85.57 -18.97
N GLU A 301 -115.63 -85.92 -18.06
CA GLU A 301 -115.69 -85.31 -16.72
C GLU A 301 -114.62 -85.90 -15.76
N GLU A 302 -114.32 -87.19 -15.87
CA GLU A 302 -113.27 -87.84 -15.07
C GLU A 302 -111.86 -87.31 -15.45
N LYS A 303 -111.62 -87.04 -16.73
CA LYS A 303 -110.35 -86.47 -17.22
C LYS A 303 -110.09 -85.04 -16.72
N ARG A 304 -111.15 -84.27 -16.39
CA ARG A 304 -111.01 -82.92 -15.83
C ARG A 304 -110.52 -82.92 -14.37
N LYS A 305 -110.82 -83.97 -13.59
CA LYS A 305 -110.37 -84.08 -12.18
C LYS A 305 -108.87 -84.41 -12.09
N ASP A 306 -108.36 -85.29 -12.95
CA ASP A 306 -106.93 -85.64 -12.97
C ASP A 306 -106.02 -84.53 -13.48
N LEU A 307 -106.51 -83.68 -14.40
CA LEU A 307 -105.75 -82.53 -14.90
C LEU A 307 -105.51 -81.48 -13.80
N ARG A 308 -106.51 -81.25 -12.92
CA ARG A 308 -106.41 -80.28 -11.83
C ARG A 308 -105.33 -80.67 -10.81
N ARG A 309 -105.22 -81.93 -10.42
CA ARG A 309 -104.19 -82.42 -9.49
C ARG A 309 -102.76 -82.23 -10.03
N ARG A 310 -102.53 -82.39 -11.34
CA ARG A 310 -101.21 -82.17 -11.96
C ARG A 310 -100.80 -80.70 -12.01
N ILE A 311 -101.77 -79.80 -12.20
CA ILE A 311 -101.53 -78.35 -12.20
C ILE A 311 -101.13 -77.88 -10.80
N GLU A 312 -101.82 -78.37 -9.77
CA GLU A 312 -101.56 -77.99 -8.38
C GLU A 312 -100.16 -78.43 -7.90
N ASN A 313 -99.76 -79.66 -8.22
CA ASN A 313 -98.42 -80.17 -7.89
C ASN A 313 -97.28 -79.42 -8.62
N ASN A 314 -97.49 -78.99 -9.87
CA ASN A 314 -96.50 -78.20 -10.62
C ASN A 314 -96.32 -76.79 -10.03
N LEU A 315 -97.41 -76.15 -9.60
CA LEU A 315 -97.35 -74.83 -8.96
C LEU A 315 -96.62 -74.88 -7.62
N ALA A 316 -96.84 -75.93 -6.83
CA ALA A 316 -96.11 -76.14 -5.56
C ALA A 316 -94.61 -76.35 -5.77
N ALA A 317 -94.21 -77.15 -6.77
CA ALA A 317 -92.80 -77.38 -7.10
C ALA A 317 -92.09 -76.10 -7.57
N ARG A 318 -92.77 -75.25 -8.37
CA ARG A 318 -92.22 -73.98 -8.85
C ARG A 318 -91.93 -73.00 -7.70
N ARG A 319 -92.84 -72.89 -6.72
CA ARG A 319 -92.67 -72.02 -5.54
C ARG A 319 -91.45 -72.42 -4.69
N ARG A 320 -91.19 -73.72 -4.52
CA ARG A 320 -90.00 -74.20 -3.77
C ARG A 320 -88.69 -73.83 -4.48
N ASN A 321 -88.64 -73.93 -5.80
CA ASN A 321 -87.45 -73.59 -6.58
C ASN A 321 -87.15 -72.08 -6.59
N GLU A 322 -88.17 -71.23 -6.59
CA GLU A 322 -87.99 -69.77 -6.49
C GLU A 322 -87.45 -69.35 -5.11
N ALA A 323 -87.91 -70.00 -4.03
CA ALA A 323 -87.41 -69.75 -2.68
C ALA A 323 -85.93 -70.13 -2.52
N LEU A 324 -85.51 -71.28 -3.06
CA LEU A 324 -84.10 -71.71 -3.05
C LEU A 324 -83.21 -70.73 -3.81
N LYS A 325 -83.60 -70.30 -5.02
CA LYS A 325 -82.85 -69.32 -5.82
C LYS A 325 -82.69 -67.97 -5.09
N ARG A 326 -83.73 -67.52 -4.40
CA ARG A 326 -83.68 -66.27 -3.60
C ARG A 326 -82.70 -66.38 -2.43
N SER A 327 -82.67 -67.53 -1.75
CA SER A 327 -81.76 -67.77 -0.64
C SER A 327 -80.28 -67.84 -1.07
N GLU A 328 -79.98 -68.45 -2.22
CA GLU A 328 -78.61 -68.52 -2.76
C GLU A 328 -78.08 -67.16 -3.21
N LEU A 329 -78.93 -66.31 -3.81
CA LEU A 329 -78.55 -64.98 -4.25
C LEU A 329 -78.16 -64.07 -3.07
N LEU A 330 -78.95 -64.10 -1.98
CA LEU A 330 -78.64 -63.36 -0.76
C LEU A 330 -77.33 -63.84 -0.10
N ARG A 331 -77.09 -65.16 -0.07
CA ARG A 331 -75.84 -65.72 0.44
C ARG A 331 -74.63 -65.28 -0.39
N ARG A 332 -74.77 -65.13 -1.71
CA ARG A 332 -73.71 -64.66 -2.61
C ARG A 332 -73.40 -63.17 -2.41
N GLN A 333 -74.42 -62.33 -2.24
CA GLN A 333 -74.25 -60.90 -1.94
C GLN A 333 -73.52 -60.68 -0.60
N ALA A 334 -73.92 -61.38 0.46
CA ALA A 334 -73.28 -61.26 1.78
C ALA A 334 -71.77 -61.63 1.76
N LYS A 335 -71.39 -62.68 1.01
CA LYS A 335 -69.96 -63.05 0.84
C LYS A 335 -69.17 -61.97 0.09
N GLN A 336 -69.77 -61.35 -0.93
CA GLN A 336 -69.11 -60.32 -1.72
C GLN A 336 -68.89 -59.04 -0.89
N GLU A 337 -69.85 -58.65 -0.06
CA GLU A 337 -69.70 -57.53 0.88
C GLU A 337 -68.61 -57.77 1.93
N GLN A 338 -68.50 -58.99 2.46
CA GLN A 338 -67.43 -59.33 3.41
C GLN A 338 -66.04 -59.21 2.76
N ILE A 339 -65.88 -59.68 1.52
CA ILE A 339 -64.62 -59.54 0.77
C ILE A 339 -64.28 -58.06 0.55
N GLN A 340 -65.29 -57.24 0.23
CA GLN A 340 -65.09 -55.81 0.02
C GLN A 340 -64.65 -55.09 1.30
N LYS A 341 -65.32 -55.35 2.43
CA LYS A 341 -64.95 -54.80 3.74
C LYS A 341 -63.53 -55.15 4.17
N VAL A 342 -63.07 -56.38 3.88
CA VAL A 342 -61.68 -56.79 4.18
C VAL A 342 -60.67 -56.04 3.30
N LYS A 343 -60.95 -55.90 1.99
CA LYS A 343 -60.10 -55.14 1.07
C LYS A 343 -60.02 -53.66 1.44
N ASP A 344 -61.13 -53.05 1.84
CA ASP A 344 -61.17 -51.64 2.22
C ASP A 344 -60.41 -51.38 3.54
N LYS A 345 -60.51 -52.29 4.52
CA LYS A 345 -59.67 -52.24 5.74
C LYS A 345 -58.17 -52.39 5.43
N GLN A 346 -57.79 -53.30 4.53
CA GLN A 346 -56.40 -53.46 4.10
C GLN A 346 -55.88 -52.21 3.36
N ARG A 347 -56.69 -51.61 2.48
CA ARG A 347 -56.36 -50.35 1.80
C ARG A 347 -56.21 -49.18 2.78
N ALA A 348 -57.11 -49.07 3.76
CA ALA A 348 -57.04 -48.03 4.78
C ALA A 348 -55.76 -48.15 5.65
N SER A 349 -55.41 -49.38 6.07
CA SER A 349 -54.17 -49.61 6.83
C SER A 349 -52.91 -49.31 6.02
N LEU A 350 -52.89 -49.64 4.73
CA LEU A 350 -51.78 -49.30 3.83
C LEU A 350 -51.63 -47.78 3.64
N LEU A 351 -52.74 -47.06 3.45
CA LEU A 351 -52.74 -45.60 3.34
C LEU A 351 -52.25 -44.94 4.63
N GLN A 352 -52.65 -45.45 5.79
CA GLN A 352 -52.20 -44.93 7.08
C GLN A 352 -50.68 -45.12 7.26
N LYS A 353 -50.16 -46.32 6.99
CA LYS A 353 -48.71 -46.57 7.01
C LYS A 353 -47.94 -45.72 5.99
N GLN A 354 -48.54 -45.42 4.84
CA GLN A 354 -47.94 -44.55 3.84
C GLN A 354 -47.90 -43.09 4.33
N LYS A 355 -48.97 -42.59 4.97
CA LYS A 355 -49.02 -41.26 5.59
C LYS A 355 -47.98 -41.10 6.70
N GLU A 356 -47.86 -42.07 7.59
CA GLU A 356 -46.86 -42.05 8.66
C GLU A 356 -45.42 -42.02 8.09
N ARG A 357 -45.16 -42.78 7.00
CA ARG A 357 -43.87 -42.75 6.30
C ARG A 357 -43.61 -41.40 5.62
N SER A 358 -44.61 -40.79 4.97
CA SER A 358 -44.45 -39.47 4.37
C SER A 358 -44.24 -38.39 5.42
N GLU A 359 -44.97 -38.42 6.53
CA GLU A 359 -44.80 -37.47 7.63
C GLU A 359 -43.42 -37.60 8.28
N ALA A 360 -42.93 -38.82 8.51
CA ALA A 360 -41.58 -39.04 9.01
C ALA A 360 -40.50 -38.55 8.03
N ALA A 361 -40.70 -38.74 6.72
CA ALA A 361 -39.80 -38.22 5.69
C ALA A 361 -39.84 -36.67 5.63
N GLU A 362 -41.02 -36.07 5.78
CA GLU A 362 -41.16 -34.61 5.83
C GLU A 362 -40.51 -34.00 7.07
N ARG A 363 -40.64 -34.64 8.25
CA ARG A 363 -39.94 -34.19 9.47
C ARG A 363 -38.42 -34.23 9.30
N LYS A 364 -37.88 -35.33 8.74
CA LYS A 364 -36.44 -35.43 8.42
C LYS A 364 -36.00 -34.36 7.43
N ARG A 365 -36.79 -34.10 6.39
CA ARG A 365 -36.51 -33.04 5.41
C ARG A 365 -36.51 -31.67 6.05
N LYS A 366 -37.47 -31.37 6.94
CA LYS A 366 -37.52 -30.09 7.67
C LYS A 366 -36.30 -29.90 8.57
N GLN A 367 -35.93 -30.91 9.36
CA GLN A 367 -34.74 -30.87 10.21
C GLN A 367 -33.45 -30.69 9.40
N GLN A 368 -33.32 -31.37 8.25
CA GLN A 368 -32.18 -31.16 7.36
C GLN A 368 -32.14 -29.74 6.80
N LEU A 369 -33.28 -29.19 6.39
CA LEU A 369 -33.36 -27.81 5.91
C LEU A 369 -33.01 -26.79 7.00
N GLU A 370 -33.47 -27.00 8.23
CA GLU A 370 -33.11 -26.17 9.39
C GLU A 370 -31.62 -26.24 9.67
N LEU A 371 -31.03 -27.44 9.72
CA LEU A 371 -29.58 -27.62 9.91
C LEU A 371 -28.78 -26.95 8.78
N THR A 372 -29.23 -27.05 7.52
CA THR A 372 -28.56 -26.36 6.41
C THR A 372 -28.65 -24.84 6.54
N ARG A 373 -29.77 -24.30 7.01
CA ARG A 373 -29.93 -22.86 7.25
C ARG A 373 -29.07 -22.37 8.41
N GLU A 374 -28.95 -23.16 9.47
CA GLU A 374 -28.06 -22.86 10.60
C GLU A 374 -26.60 -22.88 10.18
N ASN A 375 -26.18 -23.90 9.41
CA ASN A 375 -24.83 -23.95 8.85
C ASN A 375 -24.55 -22.78 7.90
N GLU A 376 -25.53 -22.38 7.07
CA GLU A 376 -25.41 -21.22 6.20
C GLU A 376 -25.28 -19.91 7.00
N ARG A 377 -26.07 -19.74 8.07
CA ARG A 377 -25.95 -18.60 8.99
C ARG A 377 -24.61 -18.58 9.70
N ALA A 378 -24.14 -19.73 10.20
CA ALA A 378 -22.84 -19.86 10.83
C ALA A 378 -21.70 -19.55 9.85
N ALA A 379 -21.79 -20.03 8.60
CA ALA A 379 -20.83 -19.73 7.56
C ALA A 379 -20.82 -18.24 7.19
N LYS A 380 -21.99 -17.60 7.12
CA LYS A 380 -22.11 -16.15 6.91
C LYS A 380 -21.46 -15.35 8.04
N LEU A 381 -21.79 -15.65 9.29
CA LEU A 381 -21.18 -15.00 10.45
C LEU A 381 -19.66 -15.21 10.50
N ALA A 382 -19.18 -16.41 10.15
CA ALA A 382 -17.75 -16.68 10.10
C ALA A 382 -17.04 -15.92 8.95
N ALA A 383 -17.73 -15.69 7.83
CA ALA A 383 -17.22 -14.88 6.73
C ALA A 383 -17.19 -13.40 7.10
N GLU A 384 -18.26 -12.88 7.72
CA GLU A 384 -18.34 -11.50 8.22
C GLU A 384 -17.24 -11.22 9.25
N ALA A 385 -17.05 -12.12 10.24
CA ALA A 385 -15.99 -11.98 11.22
C ALA A 385 -14.57 -12.00 10.61
N LYS A 386 -14.36 -12.76 9.52
CA LYS A 386 -13.08 -12.72 8.79
C LYS A 386 -12.87 -11.40 8.06
N ILE A 387 -13.93 -10.86 7.44
CA ILE A 387 -13.88 -9.56 6.77
C ILE A 387 -13.56 -8.47 7.80
N GLU A 388 -14.22 -8.45 8.96
CA GLU A 388 -13.95 -7.48 10.02
C GLU A 388 -12.51 -7.57 10.54
N GLN A 389 -11.97 -8.79 10.70
CA GLN A 389 -10.56 -8.98 11.08
C GLN A 389 -9.58 -8.49 10.02
N GLU A 390 -9.87 -8.75 8.74
CA GLU A 390 -9.06 -8.27 7.63
C GLU A 390 -9.13 -6.75 7.49
N GLU A 391 -10.31 -6.15 7.65
CA GLU A 391 -10.51 -4.69 7.66
C GLU A 391 -9.76 -4.04 8.82
N ALA A 392 -9.88 -4.56 10.04
CA ALA A 392 -9.13 -4.06 11.19
C ALA A 392 -7.60 -4.14 10.97
N HIS A 393 -7.11 -5.25 10.41
CA HIS A 393 -5.70 -5.39 10.08
C HIS A 393 -5.24 -4.43 8.96
N LEU A 394 -6.09 -4.19 7.95
CA LEU A 394 -5.82 -3.20 6.91
C LEU A 394 -5.79 -1.78 7.47
N GLU A 395 -6.68 -1.44 8.41
CA GLU A 395 -6.68 -0.16 9.12
C GLU A 395 -5.40 0.01 9.94
N GLU A 396 -4.96 -1.01 10.67
CA GLU A 396 -3.69 -1.00 11.41
C GLU A 396 -2.50 -0.75 10.47
N ILE A 397 -2.43 -1.45 9.33
CA ILE A 397 -1.38 -1.22 8.32
C ILE A 397 -1.45 0.20 7.76
N ALA A 398 -2.65 0.71 7.50
CA ALA A 398 -2.83 2.07 7.00
C ALA A 398 -2.37 3.11 8.03
N MET A 399 -2.70 2.93 9.31
CA MET A 399 -2.23 3.79 10.40
C MET A 399 -0.70 3.75 10.53
N GLN A 400 -0.09 2.57 10.47
CA GLN A 400 1.37 2.41 10.51
C GLN A 400 2.05 3.12 9.32
N ARG A 401 1.55 2.92 8.09
CA ARG A 401 2.09 3.59 6.90
C ARG A 401 1.94 5.11 6.98
N ASN A 402 0.81 5.60 7.48
CA ASN A 402 0.60 7.03 7.65
C ASN A 402 1.58 7.60 8.68
N ARG A 403 1.80 6.90 9.79
CA ARG A 403 2.79 7.26 10.81
C ARG A 403 4.21 7.32 10.22
N GLU A 404 4.63 6.28 9.51
CA GLU A 404 5.92 6.24 8.81
C GLU A 404 6.07 7.39 7.80
N GLN A 405 5.04 7.70 7.02
CA GLN A 405 5.06 8.83 6.09
C GLN A 405 5.21 10.17 6.81
N MET A 406 4.56 10.35 7.96
CA MET A 406 4.72 11.55 8.78
C MET A 406 6.15 11.68 9.32
N ILE A 407 6.74 10.59 9.80
CA ILE A 407 8.15 10.53 10.24
C ILE A 407 9.08 10.91 9.10
N ILE A 408 8.96 10.27 7.92
CA ILE A 408 9.78 10.56 6.74
C ILE A 408 9.63 12.03 6.30
N LYS A 409 8.40 12.56 6.33
CA LYS A 409 8.15 13.97 5.99
C LYS A 409 8.85 14.91 6.99
N ALA A 410 8.76 14.60 8.28
CA ALA A 410 9.43 15.36 9.33
C ALA A 410 10.97 15.30 9.21
N GLU A 411 11.54 14.13 8.89
CA GLU A 411 12.98 14.00 8.62
C GLU A 411 13.43 14.89 7.46
N ARG A 412 12.68 14.89 6.35
CA ARG A 412 12.99 15.72 5.18
C ARG A 412 12.90 17.20 5.52
N GLU A 413 11.86 17.61 6.25
CA GLU A 413 11.68 18.98 6.69
C GLU A 413 12.81 19.42 7.62
N LEU A 414 13.21 18.57 8.57
CA LEU A 414 14.33 18.80 9.47
C LEU A 414 15.65 18.95 8.71
N GLN A 415 15.93 18.08 7.74
CA GLN A 415 17.10 18.21 6.88
C GLN A 415 17.10 19.50 6.05
N LEU A 416 15.95 19.90 5.52
CA LEU A 416 15.79 21.17 4.81
C LEU A 416 16.02 22.35 5.73
N GLN A 417 15.51 22.30 6.96
CA GLN A 417 15.72 23.33 7.97
C GLN A 417 17.20 23.46 8.33
N MET A 418 17.90 22.34 8.57
CA MET A 418 19.35 22.34 8.83
C MET A 418 20.14 22.95 7.66
N LYS A 419 19.72 22.70 6.41
CA LYS A 419 20.34 23.31 5.22
C LYS A 419 20.09 24.82 5.17
N LYS A 420 18.86 25.26 5.43
CA LYS A 420 18.50 26.70 5.51
C LYS A 420 19.33 27.41 6.59
N ASP A 421 19.38 26.85 7.79
CA ASP A 421 20.13 27.42 8.92
C ASP A 421 21.64 27.50 8.61
N ASN A 422 22.19 26.50 7.93
CA ASN A 422 23.58 26.52 7.48
C ASN A 422 23.84 27.60 6.41
N LEU A 423 22.92 27.78 5.46
CA LEU A 423 23.01 28.85 4.47
C LEU A 423 22.94 30.23 5.13
N GLU A 424 22.03 30.44 6.08
CA GLU A 424 21.94 31.68 6.85
C GLU A 424 23.22 31.96 7.64
N ARG A 425 23.76 30.93 8.32
CA ARG A 425 25.05 31.03 9.00
C ARG A 425 26.17 31.45 8.04
N LEU A 426 26.21 30.86 6.84
CA LEU A 426 27.20 31.21 5.83
C LEU A 426 27.04 32.65 5.36
N LYS A 427 25.80 33.12 5.14
CA LYS A 427 25.51 34.52 4.83
C LYS A 427 26.01 35.45 5.93
N ARG A 428 25.68 35.20 7.20
CA ARG A 428 26.16 35.99 8.35
C ARG A 428 27.68 36.02 8.45
N LYS A 429 28.34 34.88 8.19
CA LYS A 429 29.80 34.78 8.14
C LYS A 429 30.41 35.63 7.02
N GLN A 430 29.80 35.62 5.83
CA GLN A 430 30.22 36.45 4.70
C GLN A 430 30.00 37.94 4.98
N GLU A 431 28.84 38.31 5.54
CA GLU A 431 28.53 39.68 5.95
C GLU A 431 29.53 40.21 6.97
N PHE A 432 29.91 39.39 7.96
CA PHE A 432 30.93 39.77 8.93
C PHE A 432 32.28 40.03 8.27
N LYS A 433 32.74 39.13 7.39
CA LYS A 433 33.98 39.31 6.63
C LYS A 433 33.93 40.56 5.76
N HIS A 434 32.82 40.80 5.07
CA HIS A 434 32.63 41.98 4.24
C HIS A 434 32.69 43.28 5.06
N LYS A 435 32.03 43.32 6.22
CA LYS A 435 32.12 44.45 7.16
C LYS A 435 33.53 44.65 7.69
N GLU A 436 34.27 43.58 7.98
CA GLU A 436 35.67 43.66 8.40
C GLU A 436 36.57 44.20 7.29
N THR A 437 36.36 43.78 6.04
CA THR A 437 37.09 44.33 4.89
C THR A 437 36.77 45.81 4.67
N LEU A 438 35.50 46.20 4.78
CA LEU A 438 35.09 47.60 4.65
C LEU A 438 35.73 48.47 5.73
N LYS A 439 35.77 48.01 6.99
CA LYS A 439 36.48 48.72 8.06
C LYS A 439 37.96 48.92 7.75
N LYS A 440 38.65 47.89 7.25
CA LYS A 440 40.06 48.01 6.85
C LYS A 440 40.26 48.99 5.68
N VAL A 441 39.32 49.03 4.73
CA VAL A 441 39.36 50.02 3.65
C VAL A 441 39.19 51.43 4.22
N GLN A 442 38.19 51.66 5.08
CA GLN A 442 37.95 52.94 5.73
C GLN A 442 39.16 53.42 6.55
N GLU A 443 39.74 52.54 7.38
CA GLU A 443 40.96 52.86 8.16
C GLU A 443 42.15 53.23 7.25
N ASN A 444 42.29 52.58 6.09
CA ASN A 444 43.33 52.91 5.11
C ASN A 444 43.03 54.22 4.36
N GLU A 445 41.75 54.51 4.06
CA GLU A 445 41.31 55.77 3.46
C GLU A 445 41.55 56.93 4.42
N GLU A 446 41.19 56.78 5.71
CA GLU A 446 41.47 57.75 6.76
C GLU A 446 42.98 58.03 6.88
N ARG A 447 43.81 56.98 6.92
CA ARG A 447 45.28 57.14 6.94
C ARG A 447 45.79 57.87 5.69
N THR A 448 45.25 57.54 4.51
CA THR A 448 45.63 58.19 3.25
C THR A 448 45.22 59.66 3.23
N ASN A 449 44.03 59.97 3.74
CA ASN A 449 43.51 61.33 3.83
C ASN A 449 44.31 62.17 4.82
N GLU A 450 44.71 61.59 5.96
CA GLU A 450 45.60 62.23 6.92
C GLU A 450 46.97 62.55 6.29
N LEU A 451 47.55 61.60 5.54
CA LEU A 451 48.81 61.85 4.81
C LEU A 451 48.66 62.92 3.73
N LYS A 452 47.52 62.98 3.03
CA LYS A 452 47.23 64.05 2.06
C LYS A 452 47.13 65.41 2.77
N ARG A 453 46.45 65.47 3.91
CA ARG A 453 46.33 66.68 4.72
C ARG A 453 47.68 67.18 5.21
N GLN A 454 48.51 66.29 5.76
CA GLN A 454 49.89 66.61 6.15
C GLN A 454 50.73 67.11 4.97
N LYS A 455 50.56 66.53 3.78
CA LYS A 455 51.23 67.02 2.56
C LYS A 455 50.75 68.41 2.16
N GLU A 456 49.46 68.69 2.24
CA GLU A 456 48.89 70.02 1.93
C GLU A 456 49.37 71.07 2.92
N GLU A 457 49.41 70.74 4.22
CA GLU A 457 49.99 71.59 5.27
C GLU A 457 51.48 71.90 4.98
N LEU A 458 52.28 70.88 4.62
CA LEU A 458 53.69 71.09 4.23
C LEU A 458 53.85 71.96 2.98
N LEU A 459 52.98 71.80 1.98
CA LEU A 459 52.98 72.66 0.80
C LEU A 459 52.60 74.10 1.15
N HIS A 460 51.64 74.29 2.07
CA HIS A 460 51.27 75.60 2.55
C HIS A 460 52.44 76.27 3.28
N ILE A 461 53.10 75.57 4.20
CA ILE A 461 54.31 76.03 4.90
C ILE A 461 55.42 76.38 3.90
N ARG A 462 55.61 75.56 2.86
CA ARG A 462 56.61 75.85 1.82
C ARG A 462 56.29 77.14 1.06
N ARG A 463 55.01 77.40 0.73
CA ARG A 463 54.58 78.63 0.05
C ARG A 463 54.77 79.85 0.94
N THR A 464 54.40 79.77 2.22
CA THR A 464 54.59 80.88 3.17
C THR A 464 56.08 81.15 3.38
N ASN A 465 56.91 80.12 3.53
CA ASN A 465 58.35 80.28 3.68
C ASN A 465 58.99 80.88 2.41
N ALA A 466 58.57 80.45 1.22
CA ALA A 466 59.06 81.02 -0.04
C ALA A 466 58.65 82.50 -0.19
N HIS A 467 57.42 82.86 0.22
CA HIS A 467 56.95 84.23 0.23
C HIS A 467 57.73 85.09 1.23
N ASN A 468 57.95 84.60 2.46
CA ASN A 468 58.73 85.28 3.49
C ASN A 468 60.18 85.47 3.06
N ALA A 469 60.82 84.44 2.49
CA ALA A 469 62.17 84.54 1.94
C ALA A 469 62.25 85.56 0.77
N LYS A 470 61.20 85.68 -0.05
CA LYS A 470 61.12 86.72 -1.08
C LYS A 470 61.04 88.11 -0.44
N ILE A 471 60.18 88.30 0.57
CA ILE A 471 60.08 89.57 1.30
C ILE A 471 61.44 89.94 1.92
N GLU A 472 62.10 89.01 2.60
CA GLU A 472 63.42 89.24 3.20
C GLU A 472 64.47 89.60 2.15
N LYS A 473 64.48 88.90 1.01
CA LYS A 473 65.38 89.22 -0.10
C LYS A 473 65.10 90.62 -0.65
N ASP A 474 63.84 90.98 -0.89
CA ASP A 474 63.45 92.30 -1.39
C ASP A 474 63.80 93.41 -0.36
N ARG A 475 63.63 93.15 0.94
CA ARG A 475 64.10 94.02 2.04
C ARG A 475 65.61 94.20 2.00
N LEU A 476 66.38 93.11 1.89
CA LEU A 476 67.84 93.17 1.82
C LEU A 476 68.33 93.91 0.57
N LEU A 477 67.68 93.70 -0.59
CA LEU A 477 67.96 94.45 -1.81
C LEU A 477 67.68 95.94 -1.63
N SER A 478 66.58 96.31 -0.98
CA SER A 478 66.27 97.71 -0.65
C SER A 478 67.32 98.33 0.27
N VAL A 479 67.78 97.61 1.31
CA VAL A 479 68.88 98.06 2.19
C VAL A 479 70.19 98.21 1.40
N LEU A 480 70.48 97.30 0.48
CA LEU A 480 71.63 97.38 -0.42
C LEU A 480 71.57 98.60 -1.35
N GLU A 481 70.42 98.90 -1.94
CA GLU A 481 70.20 100.11 -2.75
C GLU A 481 70.37 101.40 -1.93
N GLN A 482 69.84 101.42 -0.70
CA GLN A 482 70.01 102.53 0.24
C GLN A 482 71.47 102.69 0.72
N SER A 483 72.25 101.59 0.74
CA SER A 483 73.69 101.67 1.04
C SER A 483 74.53 102.22 -0.12
N LYS A 484 74.15 101.91 -1.37
CA LYS A 484 74.81 102.43 -2.58
C LYS A 484 74.60 103.93 -2.78
N SER A 485 73.54 104.48 -2.21
CA SER A 485 73.23 105.93 -2.21
C SER A 485 73.96 106.73 -1.11
N GLY A 486 74.94 106.13 -0.42
CA GLY A 486 75.91 106.86 0.42
C GLY A 486 75.65 106.81 1.93
N CYS A 487 74.67 106.05 2.40
CA CYS A 487 74.44 105.85 3.84
C CYS A 487 75.22 104.65 4.40
N SER A 488 75.85 104.81 5.56
CA SER A 488 76.59 103.76 6.26
C SER A 488 75.71 102.53 6.55
N ILE A 489 76.09 101.38 5.98
CA ILE A 489 75.42 100.07 6.07
C ILE A 489 75.07 99.67 7.52
N GLN A 490 75.93 100.03 8.48
CA GLN A 490 75.72 99.69 9.89
C GLN A 490 74.54 100.42 10.53
N LYS A 491 74.21 101.65 10.09
CA LYS A 491 73.05 102.39 10.63
C LYS A 491 71.71 101.87 10.08
N LEU A 492 71.70 101.43 8.82
CA LEU A 492 70.50 100.88 8.16
C LEU A 492 70.13 99.49 8.68
N LEU A 493 71.11 98.60 8.89
CA LEU A 493 70.86 97.27 9.50
C LEU A 493 70.26 97.38 10.90
N LYS A 494 70.67 98.38 11.69
CA LYS A 494 70.12 98.64 13.03
C LYS A 494 68.67 99.12 12.99
N GLN A 495 68.28 99.93 12.00
CA GLN A 495 66.90 100.39 11.83
C GLN A 495 65.94 99.29 11.35
N VAL A 496 66.41 98.33 10.54
CA VAL A 496 65.59 97.20 10.10
C VAL A 496 65.37 96.22 11.26
N SER A 497 66.42 95.91 12.03
CA SER A 497 66.32 95.06 13.23
C SER A 497 65.36 95.61 14.28
N LEU A 498 65.32 96.94 14.49
CA LEU A 498 64.41 97.58 15.45
C LEU A 498 62.94 97.59 15.01
N LYS A 499 62.64 97.37 13.72
CA LYS A 499 61.27 97.32 13.20
C LYS A 499 60.63 95.93 13.32
N ASP A 500 61.44 94.87 13.36
CA ASP A 500 60.94 93.50 13.53
C ASP A 500 60.58 93.18 15.01
N ASP A 501 60.99 94.01 15.97
CA ASP A 501 60.64 93.88 17.41
C ASP A 501 59.31 94.56 17.81
N ILE A 502 58.62 95.24 16.88
CA ILE A 502 57.40 96.04 17.17
C ILE A 502 56.10 95.40 16.62
N ASN A 503 56.19 94.32 15.84
CA ASN A 503 55.04 93.54 15.35
C ASN A 503 55.19 92.07 15.73
#